data_AF-A0A0C3JFT6-F1
#
_entry.id   AF-A0A0C3JFT6-F1
#
_cell.length_a   1.000
_cell.length_b   1.000
_cell.length_c   1.000
_cell.angle_alpha   90.00
_cell.angle_beta   90.00
_cell.angle_gamma   90.00
#
_symmetry.space_group_name_H-M   'P 1'
#
loop_
_entity.id
_entity.type
_entity.pdbx_description
1 polymer ?
#
loop_
_entity_poly.entity_id
_entity_poly.type
_entity_poly.pdbx_seq_one_letter_code
_entity_poly.pdbx_strand_id
1 'polypeptide(L)'
;MDYFSLLLQPQTAKLTTEGNSNAPSEEVTTYSIAEHGIYCLLIFEYCYFLLQNGQAPVNEDVVSLAVNEYKSSGMEATIQQAVKSAVEQHGHDWRVLCQTLLQTILDNRLSHKLVI
;
A
#
# COMPACT_ATOMS: atom_id res chain seq x y z
N MET A 1 -12.53 -11.95 13.88
CA MET A 1 -11.34 -11.96 13.01
C MET A 1 -10.89 -10.52 12.90
N ASP A 2 -9.75 -10.20 13.51
CA ASP A 2 -9.25 -8.83 13.59
C ASP A 2 -8.47 -8.51 12.31
N TYR A 3 -9.06 -7.75 11.39
CA TYR A 3 -8.45 -7.44 10.09
C TYR A 3 -7.10 -6.72 10.26
N PHE A 4 -6.93 -5.94 11.33
CA PHE A 4 -5.65 -5.30 11.66
C PHE A 4 -4.52 -6.32 11.86
N SER A 5 -4.82 -7.48 12.44
CA SER A 5 -3.83 -8.55 12.63
C SER A 5 -3.42 -9.23 11.30
N LEU A 6 -4.27 -9.20 10.28
CA LEU A 6 -3.94 -9.68 8.92
C LEU A 6 -3.13 -8.64 8.12
N LEU A 7 -3.38 -7.35 8.35
CA LEU A 7 -2.69 -6.25 7.68
C LEU A 7 -1.25 -6.04 8.17
N LEU A 8 -0.96 -6.45 9.41
CA LEU A 8 0.35 -6.33 10.04
C LEU A 8 1.25 -7.57 9.86
N GLN A 9 0.80 -8.60 9.12
CA GLN A 9 1.67 -9.74 8.84
C GLN A 9 2.72 -9.34 7.79
N PRO A 10 4.02 -9.48 8.09
CA PRO A 10 5.05 -9.29 7.09
C PRO A 10 4.86 -10.29 5.94
N GLN A 11 4.52 -9.79 4.75
CA GLN A 11 4.59 -10.58 3.52
C GLN A 11 6.07 -10.84 3.23
N THR A 12 6.62 -11.91 3.83
CA THR A 12 7.97 -12.36 3.54
C THR A 12 7.98 -13.01 2.16
N ALA A 13 8.23 -12.22 1.14
CA ALA A 13 8.65 -12.74 -0.15
C ALA A 13 9.91 -13.59 0.08
N LYS A 14 9.80 -14.91 -0.13
CA LYS A 14 10.93 -15.83 -0.20
C LYS A 14 11.84 -15.41 -1.36
N LEU A 15 12.77 -14.52 -1.08
CA LEU A 15 13.95 -14.32 -1.91
C LEU A 15 14.99 -15.33 -1.42
N THR A 16 15.15 -16.41 -2.19
CA THR A 16 16.29 -17.32 -2.05
C THR A 16 17.56 -16.55 -2.36
N THR A 17 18.28 -16.12 -1.33
CA THR A 17 19.63 -15.56 -1.44
C THR A 17 20.64 -16.59 -0.97
N GLU A 18 21.32 -17.22 -1.93
CA GLU A 18 22.69 -17.67 -1.70
C GLU A 18 23.61 -16.44 -1.82
N GLY A 19 24.42 -16.19 -0.79
CA GLY A 19 25.70 -15.49 -0.94
C GLY A 19 25.76 -14.00 -0.58
N ASN A 20 26.39 -13.76 0.57
CA ASN A 20 27.25 -12.63 0.93
C ASN A 20 26.64 -11.46 1.73
N SER A 21 27.08 -11.39 2.98
CA SER A 21 26.77 -10.40 4.01
C SER A 21 27.43 -9.05 3.70
N ASN A 22 26.60 -8.01 3.57
CA ASN A 22 26.75 -6.66 4.18
C ASN A 22 25.93 -5.59 3.41
N ALA A 23 24.64 -5.84 3.16
CA ALA A 23 23.56 -4.82 3.05
C ALA A 23 22.17 -5.44 2.70
N PRO A 24 21.44 -6.09 3.65
CA PRO A 24 20.06 -6.51 3.35
C PRO A 24 18.99 -6.11 4.38
N SER A 25 19.34 -5.51 5.53
CA SER A 25 18.34 -5.28 6.61
C SER A 25 17.56 -3.98 6.49
N GLU A 26 18.19 -2.88 6.06
CA GLU A 26 17.56 -1.56 6.01
C GLU A 26 16.62 -1.41 4.80
N GLU A 27 16.98 -1.93 3.64
CA GLU A 27 16.16 -1.88 2.43
C GLU A 27 14.89 -2.73 2.56
N VAL A 28 15.01 -3.95 3.11
CA VAL A 28 13.85 -4.83 3.38
C VAL A 28 12.89 -4.17 4.38
N THR A 29 13.41 -3.46 5.38
CA THR A 29 12.59 -2.73 6.34
C THR A 29 11.91 -1.52 5.69
N THR A 30 12.64 -0.78 4.84
CA THR A 30 12.12 0.39 4.13
C THR A 30 11.03 0.01 3.13
N TYR A 31 11.22 -1.08 2.38
CA TYR A 31 10.22 -1.64 1.47
C TYR A 31 8.93 -2.00 2.21
N SER A 32 9.02 -2.78 3.30
CA SER A 32 7.86 -3.21 4.08
C SER A 32 7.07 -2.03 4.64
N ILE A 33 7.77 -1.02 5.18
CA ILE A 33 7.14 0.21 5.69
C ILE A 33 6.46 1.00 4.56
N ALA A 34 7.13 1.16 3.42
CA ALA A 34 6.61 1.89 2.28
C ALA A 34 5.37 1.22 1.66
N GLU A 35 5.42 -0.11 1.50
CA GLU A 35 4.31 -0.92 1.00
C GLU A 35 3.09 -0.81 1.91
N HIS A 36 3.29 -1.03 3.22
CA HIS A 36 2.21 -0.93 4.20
C HIS A 36 1.65 0.49 4.32
N GLY A 37 2.51 1.51 4.22
CA GLY A 37 2.12 2.92 4.21
C GLY A 37 1.21 3.27 3.04
N ILE A 38 1.57 2.85 1.82
CA ILE A 38 0.74 3.07 0.63
C ILE A 38 -0.59 2.34 0.75
N TYR A 39 -0.56 1.08 1.20
CA TYR A 39 -1.79 0.31 1.43
C TYR A 39 -2.74 1.06 2.36
N CYS A 40 -2.26 1.51 3.52
CA CYS A 40 -3.07 2.26 4.48
C CYS A 40 -3.64 3.55 3.87
N LEU A 41 -2.84 4.31 3.14
CA LEU A 41 -3.26 5.58 2.55
C LEU A 41 -4.36 5.39 1.50
N LEU A 42 -4.25 4.38 0.65
CA LEU A 42 -5.30 4.05 -0.33
C LEU A 42 -6.61 3.65 0.34
N ILE A 43 -6.53 2.81 1.38
CA ILE A 43 -7.72 2.41 2.17
C ILE A 43 -8.39 3.63 2.82
N PHE A 44 -7.61 4.50 3.47
CA PHE A 44 -8.16 5.69 4.12
C PHE A 44 -8.74 6.69 3.12
N GLU A 45 -8.09 6.89 1.98
CA GLU A 45 -8.59 7.72 0.90
C GLU A 45 -9.97 7.22 0.44
N TYR A 46 -10.10 5.91 0.16
CA TYR A 46 -11.37 5.33 -0.28
C TYR A 46 -12.46 5.45 0.79
N CYS A 47 -12.14 5.15 2.05
CA CYS A 47 -13.05 5.33 3.18
C CYS A 47 -13.56 6.79 3.26
N TYR A 48 -12.66 7.76 3.09
CA TYR A 48 -13.02 9.19 3.13
C TYR A 48 -14.05 9.52 2.05
N PHE A 49 -13.82 9.11 0.81
CA PHE A 49 -14.75 9.39 -0.30
C PHE A 49 -16.08 8.63 -0.16
N LEU A 50 -16.07 7.37 0.31
CA LEU A 50 -17.30 6.64 0.61
C LEU A 50 -18.19 7.39 1.62
N LEU A 51 -17.58 7.88 2.69
CA LEU A 51 -18.27 8.65 3.72
C LEU A 51 -18.74 10.01 3.19
N GLN A 52 -17.89 10.72 2.44
CA GLN A 52 -18.20 12.03 1.89
C GLN A 52 -19.39 11.97 0.90
N ASN A 53 -19.43 10.93 0.06
CA ASN A 53 -20.47 10.79 -0.97
C ASN A 53 -21.76 10.13 -0.45
N GLY A 54 -21.84 9.79 0.85
CA GLY A 54 -22.97 9.06 1.42
C GLY A 54 -23.14 7.65 0.84
N GLN A 55 -22.08 7.10 0.24
CA GLN A 55 -22.05 5.76 -0.34
C GLN A 55 -21.63 4.69 0.67
N ALA A 56 -21.28 5.09 1.90
CA ALA A 56 -21.05 4.18 3.00
C ALA A 56 -22.35 3.43 3.38
N PRO A 57 -22.38 2.10 3.30
CA PRO A 57 -23.57 1.34 3.69
C PRO A 57 -23.84 1.45 5.18
N VAL A 58 -25.12 1.54 5.55
CA VAL A 58 -25.56 1.70 6.95
C VAL A 58 -25.18 0.51 7.84
N ASN A 59 -24.96 -0.67 7.25
CA ASN A 59 -24.75 -1.93 7.95
C ASN A 59 -23.39 -2.58 7.68
N GLU A 60 -22.51 -1.95 6.90
CA GLU A 60 -21.19 -2.51 6.58
C GLU A 60 -20.07 -1.64 7.12
N ASP A 61 -19.01 -2.31 7.56
CA ASP A 61 -17.78 -1.64 7.96
C ASP A 61 -17.09 -1.04 6.73
N VAL A 62 -16.97 0.29 6.71
CA VAL A 62 -16.39 1.06 5.60
C VAL A 62 -14.94 0.64 5.33
N VAL A 63 -14.19 0.24 6.36
CA VAL A 63 -12.82 -0.27 6.19
C VAL A 63 -12.83 -1.60 5.45
N SER A 64 -13.70 -2.53 5.85
CA SER A 64 -13.86 -3.82 5.17
C SER A 64 -14.23 -3.65 3.69
N LEU A 65 -15.08 -2.68 3.37
CA LEU A 65 -15.41 -2.31 1.98
C LEU A 65 -14.20 -1.81 1.20
N ALA A 66 -13.43 -0.89 1.78
CA ALA A 66 -12.22 -0.36 1.16
C ALA A 66 -11.18 -1.46 0.90
N VAL A 67 -11.01 -2.38 1.86
CA VAL A 67 -10.11 -3.53 1.71
C VAL A 67 -10.56 -4.45 0.58
N ASN A 68 -11.87 -4.69 0.47
CA ASN A 68 -12.41 -5.51 -0.61
C ASN A 68 -12.25 -4.85 -1.97
N GLU A 69 -12.49 -3.54 -2.07
CA GLU A 69 -12.27 -2.79 -3.31
C GLU A 69 -10.78 -2.87 -3.71
N TYR A 70 -9.86 -2.62 -2.78
CA TYR A 70 -8.43 -2.74 -3.04
C TYR A 70 -8.05 -4.11 -3.58
N LYS A 71 -8.49 -5.20 -2.92
CA LYS A 71 -8.19 -6.57 -3.37
C LYS A 71 -8.78 -6.89 -4.73
N SER A 72 -10.00 -6.42 -5.00
CA SER A 72 -10.69 -6.67 -6.27
C SER A 72 -10.18 -5.80 -7.43
N SER A 73 -9.49 -4.69 -7.13
CA SER A 73 -8.94 -3.77 -8.14
C SER A 73 -7.80 -4.36 -8.96
N GLY A 74 -7.14 -5.40 -8.46
CA GLY A 74 -5.94 -5.99 -9.09
C GLY A 74 -4.68 -5.11 -9.03
N MET A 75 -4.71 -3.99 -8.31
CA MET A 75 -3.60 -3.03 -8.25
C MET A 75 -2.45 -3.46 -7.33
N GLU A 76 -2.64 -4.49 -6.50
CA GLU A 76 -1.65 -4.94 -5.51
C GLU A 76 -0.27 -5.21 -6.13
N ALA A 77 -0.22 -5.98 -7.22
CA ALA A 77 1.02 -6.30 -7.91
C ALA A 77 1.71 -5.05 -8.51
N THR A 78 0.92 -4.11 -9.04
CA THR A 78 1.42 -2.85 -9.59
C THR A 78 2.05 -2.00 -8.50
N ILE A 79 1.38 -1.88 -7.34
CA ILE A 79 1.87 -1.14 -6.19
C ILE A 79 3.16 -1.78 -5.66
N GLN A 80 3.18 -3.10 -5.44
CA GLN A 80 4.36 -3.82 -4.99
C GLN A 80 5.58 -3.55 -5.87
N GLN A 81 5.41 -3.65 -7.20
CA GLN A 81 6.49 -3.39 -8.14
C GLN A 81 6.94 -1.92 -8.12
N ALA A 82 6.00 -0.98 -8.00
CA ALA A 82 6.31 0.44 -7.93
C ALA A 82 7.06 0.81 -6.64
N VAL A 83 6.63 0.28 -5.48
CA VAL A 83 7.31 0.47 -4.20
C VAL A 83 8.71 -0.10 -4.22
N LYS A 84 8.85 -1.34 -4.71
CA LYS A 84 10.16 -1.99 -4.84
C LYS A 84 11.11 -1.13 -5.66
N SER A 85 10.66 -0.69 -6.84
CA SER A 85 11.45 0.15 -7.73
C SER A 85 11.82 1.49 -7.09
N ALA A 86 10.89 2.12 -6.35
CA ALA A 86 11.14 3.38 -5.67
C ALA A 86 12.15 3.24 -4.51
N VAL A 87 12.07 2.18 -3.72
CA VAL A 87 13.01 1.91 -2.62
C VAL A 87 14.39 1.56 -3.15
N GLU A 88 14.50 0.76 -4.20
CA GLU A 88 15.77 0.45 -4.85
C GLU A 88 16.46 1.69 -5.44
N GLN A 89 15.69 2.64 -6.00
CA GLN A 89 16.24 3.85 -6.63
C GLN A 89 16.49 4.99 -5.65
N HIS A 90 15.67 5.10 -4.60
CA HIS A 90 15.61 6.30 -3.76
C HIS A 90 15.64 6.00 -2.26
N GLY A 91 15.91 4.76 -1.83
CA GLY A 91 15.92 4.36 -0.42
C GLY A 91 16.80 5.22 0.50
N HIS A 92 17.83 5.86 -0.04
CA HIS A 92 18.74 6.74 0.69
C HIS A 92 18.31 8.23 0.70
N ASP A 93 17.39 8.65 -0.18
CA ASP A 93 16.83 10.01 -0.23
C ASP A 93 15.34 9.96 0.09
N TRP A 94 15.01 10.12 1.37
CA TRP A 94 13.64 10.03 1.86
C TRP A 94 12.71 11.06 1.21
N ARG A 95 13.20 12.24 0.77
CA ARG A 95 12.33 13.25 0.14
C ARG A 95 11.87 12.77 -1.22
N VAL A 96 12.81 12.28 -2.02
CA VAL A 96 12.52 11.74 -3.36
C VAL A 96 11.70 10.46 -3.22
N LEU A 97 12.04 9.58 -2.28
CA LEU A 97 11.25 8.38 -2.00
C LEU A 97 9.80 8.72 -1.64
N CYS A 98 9.57 9.59 -0.67
CA CYS A 98 8.21 9.98 -0.27
C CYS A 98 7.44 10.62 -1.43
N GLN A 99 8.09 11.44 -2.26
CA GLN A 99 7.46 12.03 -3.44
C GLN A 99 7.07 10.96 -4.47
N THR A 100 7.94 9.99 -4.74
CA THR A 100 7.64 8.88 -5.67
C THR A 100 6.52 7.99 -5.13
N LEU A 101 6.53 7.64 -3.84
CA LEU A 101 5.46 6.85 -3.21
C LEU A 101 4.11 7.60 -3.24
N LEU A 102 4.12 8.92 -3.03
CA LEU A 102 2.91 9.73 -3.16
C LEU A 102 2.38 9.73 -4.60
N GLN A 103 3.27 9.83 -5.60
CA GLN A 103 2.86 9.72 -7.01
C GLN A 103 2.23 8.35 -7.30
N THR A 104 2.82 7.26 -6.79
CA THR A 104 2.24 5.91 -6.89
C THR A 104 0.82 5.85 -6.33
N ILE A 105 0.55 6.49 -5.18
CA ILE A 105 -0.81 6.58 -4.62
C ILE A 105 -1.74 7.33 -5.57
N LEU A 106 -1.31 8.50 -6.06
CA LEU A 106 -2.13 9.35 -6.95
C LEU A 106 -2.50 8.66 -8.27
N ASP A 107 -1.59 7.82 -8.79
CA ASP A 107 -1.80 7.06 -10.03
C ASP A 107 -2.71 5.83 -9.81
N ASN A 108 -2.80 5.33 -8.58
CA ASN A 108 -3.55 4.12 -8.21
C ASN A 108 -4.70 4.40 -7.23
N ARG A 109 -5.25 5.62 -7.23
CA ARG A 109 -6.35 6.00 -6.34
C ARG A 109 -7.56 5.09 -6.51
N LEU A 110 -8.03 4.53 -5.41
CA LEU A 110 -9.25 3.71 -5.38
C LEU A 110 -10.50 4.57 -5.63
N SER A 111 -10.44 5.86 -5.29
CA SER A 111 -11.56 6.79 -5.39
C SER A 111 -11.97 7.14 -6.82
N HIS A 112 -11.19 6.77 -7.86
CA HIS A 112 -11.53 7.08 -9.25
C HIS A 112 -12.92 6.59 -9.69
N LYS A 113 -13.46 5.54 -9.04
CA LYS A 113 -14.83 5.05 -9.30
C LYS A 113 -15.92 5.78 -8.52
N LEU A 114 -15.55 6.54 -7.49
CA LEU A 114 -16.45 7.23 -6.58
C LEU A 114 -16.57 8.73 -6.87
N VAL A 115 -15.56 9.33 -7.51
CA VAL A 115 -15.60 10.74 -7.91
C VAL A 115 -16.51 10.89 -9.13
N ILE A 116 -17.71 11.42 -8.90
CA ILE A 116 -18.70 11.83 -9.92
C ILE A 116 -18.38 13.25 -10.39
#